data_AF-A0A661J1Q3-F1
#
_entry.id   AF-A0A661J1Q3-F1
#
_cell.length_a   1.000
_cell.length_b   1.000
_cell.length_c   1.000
_cell.angle_alpha   90.00
_cell.angle_beta   90.00
_cell.angle_gamma   90.00
#
_symmetry.space_group_name_H-M   'P 1'
#
loop_
_entity.id
_entity.type
_entity.pdbx_description
1 polymer ?
#
loop_
_entity_poly.entity_id
_entity_poly.type
_entity_poly.pdbx_seq_one_letter_code
_entity_poly.pdbx_strand_id
1 'polypeptide(L)'
;CCPTAIKNALKLKELNPAPDVHILYRDIRSYGLLERYYTEARRKGVVFIRYIPERPPEVASKGEGLSLRVWDEALRRDLIIETDLLVLSTAVVPTENEELAAMFKVQRTLEGFYLEAHMKLRPVDFSSDGIYMAGIAHYPKLIDETISQAQAAVARACTLLAKDEIEVGGVVARVDPEACAACLICVRACPYQVPYICEDGYSVIDPARCRGCGNCAAECPQKAIQLQHYRDEQLFAKTRALMGRV
;
A
#
# COMPACT_ATOMS: atom_id res chain seq x y z
N CYS A 1 -17.27 4.77 -3.08
CA CYS A 1 -18.25 5.53 -3.88
C CYS A 1 -19.71 5.30 -3.41
N CYS A 2 -20.21 4.06 -3.27
CA CYS A 2 -21.61 3.80 -2.88
C CYS A 2 -22.06 4.53 -1.59
N PRO A 3 -21.33 4.46 -0.46
CA PRO A 3 -21.75 5.17 0.76
C PRO A 3 -21.81 6.69 0.57
N THR A 4 -20.89 7.26 -0.21
CA THR A 4 -20.85 8.70 -0.52
C THR A 4 -22.07 9.12 -1.35
N ALA A 5 -22.45 8.34 -2.35
CA ALA A 5 -23.63 8.60 -3.18
C ALA A 5 -24.91 8.57 -2.33
N ILE A 6 -25.06 7.56 -1.47
CA ILE A 6 -26.20 7.42 -0.55
C ILE A 6 -26.24 8.59 0.44
N LYS A 7 -25.10 8.95 1.04
CA LYS A 7 -25.00 10.11 1.95
C LYS A 7 -25.47 11.39 1.27
N ASN A 8 -25.00 11.66 0.04
CA ASN A 8 -25.38 12.85 -0.70
C ASN A 8 -26.86 12.84 -1.08
N ALA A 9 -27.42 11.69 -1.49
CA ALA A 9 -28.84 11.54 -1.80
C ALA A 9 -29.73 11.78 -0.57
N LEU A 10 -29.36 11.22 0.58
CA LEU A 10 -30.05 11.48 1.85
C LEU A 10 -30.01 12.96 2.23
N LYS A 11 -28.85 13.60 2.09
CA LYS A 11 -28.71 15.03 2.39
C LYS A 11 -29.54 15.89 1.44
N LEU A 12 -29.61 15.54 0.17
CA LEU A 12 -30.48 16.22 -0.80
C LEU A 12 -31.95 16.10 -0.40
N LYS A 13 -32.43 14.89 -0.09
CA LYS A 13 -33.81 14.65 0.38
C LYS A 13 -34.14 15.36 1.70
N GLU A 14 -33.15 15.56 2.57
CA GLU A 14 -33.28 16.35 3.80
C GLU A 14 -33.45 17.85 3.51
N LEU A 15 -32.66 18.40 2.59
CA LEU A 15 -32.71 19.82 2.21
C LEU A 15 -33.96 20.16 1.38
N ASN A 16 -34.34 19.26 0.48
CA ASN A 16 -35.54 19.37 -0.35
C ASN A 16 -36.07 17.96 -0.67
N PRO A 17 -37.23 17.55 -0.15
CA PRO A 17 -37.80 16.23 -0.42
C PRO A 17 -38.30 16.03 -1.85
N ALA A 18 -38.59 17.12 -2.58
CA ALA A 18 -39.26 17.11 -3.87
C ALA A 18 -38.50 16.45 -5.03
N PRO A 19 -37.17 16.63 -5.22
CA PRO A 19 -36.47 16.09 -6.37
C PRO A 19 -36.42 14.56 -6.37
N ASP A 20 -36.67 13.95 -7.51
CA ASP A 20 -36.49 12.51 -7.70
C ASP A 20 -35.00 12.14 -7.78
N VAL A 21 -34.59 11.12 -7.03
CA VAL A 21 -33.19 10.71 -6.95
C VAL A 21 -33.06 9.25 -7.37
N HIS A 22 -32.35 9.03 -8.47
CA HIS A 22 -32.03 7.71 -8.99
C HIS A 22 -30.54 7.41 -8.79
N ILE A 23 -30.21 6.28 -8.16
CA ILE A 23 -28.84 5.78 -8.03
C ILE A 23 -28.69 4.55 -8.91
N LEU A 24 -27.90 4.67 -9.98
CA LEU A 24 -27.55 3.57 -10.86
C LEU A 24 -26.32 2.84 -10.33
N TYR A 25 -26.39 1.52 -10.22
CA TYR A 25 -25.34 0.74 -9.57
C TYR A 25 -25.20 -0.67 -10.16
N ARG A 26 -24.04 -1.31 -9.91
CA ARG A 26 -23.84 -2.74 -10.19
C ARG A 26 -24.15 -3.60 -8.98
N ASP A 27 -23.45 -3.28 -7.89
CA ASP A 27 -23.65 -3.83 -6.55
C ASP A 27 -23.58 -2.68 -5.53
N ILE A 28 -24.49 -2.67 -4.55
CA ILE A 28 -24.42 -1.73 -3.43
C ILE A 28 -23.43 -2.28 -2.41
N ARG A 29 -22.36 -1.53 -2.16
CA ARG A 29 -21.34 -1.85 -1.15
C ARG A 29 -21.47 -0.93 0.06
N SER A 30 -22.45 -1.21 0.92
CA SER A 30 -22.75 -0.54 2.20
C SER A 30 -22.46 -1.48 3.39
N TYR A 31 -21.20 -1.84 3.58
CA TYR A 31 -20.81 -2.81 4.61
C TYR A 31 -20.94 -2.28 6.05
N GLY A 32 -21.02 -3.20 7.00
CA GLY A 32 -21.15 -2.89 8.42
C GLY A 32 -22.44 -2.14 8.73
N LEU A 33 -22.35 -1.03 9.45
CA LEU A 33 -23.51 -0.23 9.84
C LEU A 33 -24.06 0.63 8.70
N LEU A 34 -23.37 0.69 7.55
CA LEU A 34 -23.76 1.55 6.44
C LEU A 34 -25.06 1.09 5.74
N GLU A 35 -25.45 -0.18 5.91
CA GLU A 35 -26.70 -0.73 5.39
C GLU A 35 -27.94 0.00 5.92
N ARG A 36 -27.83 0.59 7.13
CA ARG A 36 -28.90 1.41 7.71
C ARG A 36 -29.18 2.65 6.86
N TYR A 37 -28.15 3.31 6.35
CA TYR A 37 -28.30 4.49 5.47
C TYR A 37 -28.87 4.11 4.11
N TYR A 38 -28.48 2.95 3.55
CA TYR A 38 -29.11 2.43 2.34
C TYR A 38 -30.61 2.20 2.54
N THR A 39 -30.98 1.55 3.65
CA THR A 39 -32.39 1.32 4.02
C THR A 39 -33.15 2.64 4.21
N GLU A 40 -32.55 3.61 4.88
CA GLU A 40 -33.14 4.94 5.07
C GLU A 40 -33.35 5.65 3.73
N ALA A 41 -32.36 5.60 2.83
CA ALA A 41 -32.46 6.24 1.51
C ALA A 41 -33.64 5.68 0.71
N ARG A 42 -33.82 4.37 0.73
CA ARG A 42 -34.99 3.72 0.09
C ARG A 42 -36.31 4.17 0.72
N ARG A 43 -36.38 4.29 2.05
CA ARG A 43 -37.58 4.80 2.74
C ARG A 43 -37.90 6.24 2.40
N LYS A 44 -36.90 7.07 2.11
CA LYS A 44 -37.05 8.46 1.64
C LYS A 44 -37.30 8.57 0.13
N GLY A 45 -37.58 7.45 -0.55
CA GLY A 45 -37.94 7.43 -1.97
C GLY A 45 -36.75 7.57 -2.92
N VAL A 46 -35.51 7.32 -2.47
CA VAL A 46 -34.37 7.18 -3.39
C VAL A 46 -34.52 5.84 -4.11
N VAL A 47 -34.53 5.89 -5.44
CA VAL A 47 -34.73 4.72 -6.30
C VAL A 47 -33.36 4.18 -6.73
N PHE A 48 -33.18 2.87 -6.63
CA PHE A 48 -31.94 2.20 -6.96
C PHE A 48 -32.15 1.32 -8.19
N ILE A 49 -31.39 1.56 -9.25
CA ILE A 49 -31.53 0.85 -10.52
C ILE A 49 -30.25 0.08 -10.78
N ARG A 50 -30.37 -1.25 -10.85
CA ARG A 50 -29.23 -2.12 -11.09
C ARG A 50 -28.95 -2.23 -12.58
N TYR A 51 -27.71 -2.05 -13.00
CA TYR A 51 -27.24 -2.30 -14.36
C TYR A 51 -26.11 -3.33 -14.38
N ILE A 52 -25.92 -3.96 -15.53
CA ILE A 52 -24.84 -4.94 -15.77
C ILE A 52 -23.69 -4.32 -16.58
N PRO A 53 -22.42 -4.69 -16.33
CA PRO A 53 -21.27 -4.14 -17.06
C PRO A 53 -21.35 -4.29 -18.58
N GLU A 54 -21.94 -5.37 -19.07
CA GLU A 54 -22.07 -5.71 -20.49
C GLU A 54 -23.05 -4.78 -21.22
N ARG A 55 -23.91 -4.10 -20.47
CA ARG A 55 -24.88 -3.12 -20.96
C ARG A 55 -24.89 -1.89 -20.05
N PRO A 56 -23.85 -1.03 -20.13
CA PRO A 56 -23.73 0.13 -19.27
C PRO A 56 -24.82 1.17 -19.59
N PRO A 57 -25.15 2.07 -18.64
CA PRO A 57 -26.06 3.17 -18.90
C PRO A 57 -25.50 4.10 -19.98
N GLU A 58 -26.36 4.49 -20.92
CA GLU A 58 -26.02 5.41 -22.00
C GLU A 58 -26.57 6.79 -21.67
N VAL A 59 -25.79 7.84 -21.91
CA VAL A 59 -26.19 9.23 -21.67
C VAL A 59 -26.19 9.98 -23.00
N ALA A 60 -27.29 10.65 -23.30
CA ALA A 60 -27.44 11.52 -24.44
C ALA A 60 -27.82 12.94 -24.00
N SER A 61 -27.31 13.94 -24.72
CA SER A 61 -27.77 15.32 -24.57
C SER A 61 -29.10 15.49 -25.30
N LYS A 62 -30.05 16.18 -24.66
CA LYS A 62 -31.38 16.45 -25.23
C LYS A 62 -31.75 17.91 -24.99
N GLY A 63 -31.32 18.78 -25.91
CA GLY A 63 -31.51 20.23 -25.77
C GLY A 63 -30.75 20.77 -24.55
N GLU A 64 -31.48 21.32 -23.57
CA GLU A 64 -30.91 21.83 -22.32
C GLU A 64 -30.80 20.77 -21.19
N GLY A 65 -31.32 19.54 -21.41
CA GLY A 65 -31.33 18.47 -20.41
C GLY A 65 -30.51 17.23 -20.80
N LEU A 66 -30.47 16.25 -19.90
CA LEU A 66 -29.84 14.95 -20.12
C LEU A 66 -30.87 13.84 -20.17
N SER A 67 -30.70 12.90 -21.10
CA SER A 67 -31.50 11.68 -21.18
C SER A 67 -30.59 10.48 -20.93
N LEU A 68 -30.95 9.65 -19.95
CA LEU A 68 -30.21 8.47 -19.56
C LEU A 68 -31.02 7.22 -19.92
N ARG A 69 -30.41 6.31 -20.69
CA ARG A 69 -30.98 5.00 -20.99
C ARG A 69 -30.27 3.93 -20.17
N VAL A 70 -31.04 3.12 -19.46
CA VAL A 70 -30.52 1.99 -18.68
C VAL A 70 -31.44 0.78 -18.82
N TRP A 71 -30.86 -0.39 -19.02
CA TRP A 71 -31.62 -1.64 -19.00
C TRP A 71 -31.94 -2.04 -17.57
N ASP A 72 -33.22 -2.26 -17.28
CA ASP A 72 -33.65 -2.77 -15.98
C ASP A 72 -33.92 -4.27 -16.07
N GLU A 73 -33.15 -5.05 -15.30
CA GLU A 73 -33.25 -6.51 -15.25
C GLU A 73 -34.60 -7.00 -14.69
N ALA A 74 -35.21 -6.27 -13.76
CA ALA A 74 -36.47 -6.67 -13.14
C ALA A 74 -37.65 -6.49 -14.10
N LEU A 75 -37.65 -5.41 -14.89
CA LEU A 75 -38.69 -5.06 -15.84
C LEU A 75 -38.42 -5.59 -17.26
N ARG A 76 -37.22 -6.09 -17.54
CA ARG A 76 -36.76 -6.59 -18.85
C ARG A 76 -37.00 -5.59 -19.98
N ARG A 77 -36.70 -4.31 -19.73
CA ARG A 77 -36.84 -3.24 -20.73
C ARG A 77 -35.85 -2.12 -20.47
N ASP A 78 -35.62 -1.30 -21.49
CA ASP A 78 -34.93 -0.03 -21.32
C ASP A 78 -35.82 0.96 -20.57
N LEU A 79 -35.24 1.57 -19.53
CA LEU A 79 -35.76 2.74 -18.87
C LEU A 79 -35.08 3.98 -19.45
N ILE A 80 -35.89 4.98 -19.77
CA ILE A 80 -35.41 6.30 -20.19
C ILE A 80 -35.70 7.25 -19.03
N ILE A 81 -34.65 7.85 -18.48
CA ILE A 81 -34.71 8.78 -17.35
C ILE A 81 -34.23 10.13 -17.86
N GLU A 82 -35.14 11.09 -17.92
CA GLU A 82 -34.81 12.48 -18.18
C GLU A 82 -34.35 13.12 -16.86
N THR A 83 -33.21 13.80 -16.85
CA THR A 83 -32.63 14.38 -15.64
C THR A 83 -32.02 15.76 -15.90
N ASP A 84 -32.14 16.64 -14.91
CA ASP A 84 -31.52 17.97 -14.92
C ASP A 84 -30.03 17.90 -14.54
N LEU A 85 -29.65 16.90 -13.73
CA LEU A 85 -28.29 16.74 -13.22
C LEU A 85 -27.86 15.27 -13.26
N LEU A 86 -26.63 15.03 -13.72
CA LEU A 86 -25.96 13.74 -13.65
C LEU A 86 -24.71 13.84 -12.78
N VAL A 87 -24.63 13.02 -11.74
CA VAL A 87 -23.48 12.97 -10.83
C VAL A 87 -22.71 11.67 -11.01
N LEU A 88 -21.45 11.79 -11.44
CA LEU A 88 -20.56 10.63 -11.57
C LEU A 88 -19.89 10.33 -10.23
N SER A 89 -20.18 9.15 -9.67
CA SER A 89 -19.52 8.65 -8.45
C SER A 89 -18.15 8.06 -8.77
N THR A 90 -17.14 8.91 -8.91
CA THR A 90 -15.79 8.55 -9.36
C THR A 90 -15.02 7.70 -8.34
N ALA A 91 -14.04 6.96 -8.85
CA ALA A 91 -13.13 6.15 -8.04
C ALA A 91 -12.01 7.03 -7.43
N VAL A 92 -11.45 6.55 -6.33
CA VAL A 92 -10.21 7.10 -5.77
C VAL A 92 -9.04 6.43 -6.51
N VAL A 93 -8.14 7.24 -7.04
CA VAL A 93 -6.90 6.81 -7.67
C VAL A 93 -5.72 7.35 -6.86
N PRO A 94 -4.58 6.65 -6.82
CA PRO A 94 -3.40 7.18 -6.15
C PRO A 94 -2.88 8.42 -6.88
N THR A 95 -2.31 9.35 -6.13
CA THR A 95 -1.51 10.45 -6.70
C THR A 95 -0.14 9.94 -7.10
N GLU A 96 0.57 10.68 -7.96
CA GLU A 96 1.98 10.42 -8.26
C GLU A 96 2.79 10.30 -6.97
N ASN A 97 3.47 9.16 -6.82
CA ASN A 97 4.10 8.77 -5.56
C ASN A 97 5.36 7.90 -5.76
N GLU A 98 5.79 7.72 -7.01
CA GLU A 98 6.99 6.99 -7.43
C GLU A 98 8.23 7.45 -6.67
N GLU A 99 8.48 8.76 -6.69
CA GLU A 99 9.69 9.35 -6.11
C GLU A 99 9.73 9.13 -4.60
N LEU A 100 8.59 9.29 -3.93
CA LEU A 100 8.46 9.09 -2.50
C LEU A 100 8.64 7.61 -2.14
N ALA A 101 8.07 6.71 -2.95
CA ALA A 101 8.25 5.27 -2.80
C ALA A 101 9.73 4.86 -2.93
N ALA A 102 10.43 5.40 -3.93
CA ALA A 102 11.85 5.16 -4.16
C ALA A 102 12.72 5.72 -3.02
N MET A 103 12.43 6.94 -2.56
CA MET A 103 13.14 7.60 -1.48
C MET A 103 13.08 6.79 -0.18
N PHE A 104 11.88 6.31 0.19
CA PHE A 104 11.67 5.50 1.39
C PHE A 104 11.90 4.00 1.18
N LYS A 105 12.22 3.58 -0.06
CA LYS A 105 12.40 2.18 -0.45
C LYS A 105 11.20 1.31 -0.04
N VAL A 106 9.99 1.81 -0.28
CA VAL A 106 8.74 1.11 0.00
C VAL A 106 8.10 0.60 -1.29
N GLN A 107 7.35 -0.49 -1.17
CA GLN A 107 6.69 -1.13 -2.30
C GLN A 107 5.34 -0.50 -2.60
N ARG A 108 4.87 -0.72 -3.83
CA ARG A 108 3.55 -0.29 -4.31
C ARG A 108 2.79 -1.47 -4.91
N THR A 109 1.47 -1.40 -4.83
CA THR A 109 0.58 -2.36 -5.49
C THR A 109 0.57 -2.14 -7.00
N LEU A 110 -0.03 -3.07 -7.75
CA LEU A 110 -0.19 -2.93 -9.21
C LEU A 110 -1.06 -1.73 -9.60
N GLU A 111 -1.94 -1.31 -8.70
CA GLU A 111 -2.82 -0.15 -8.85
C GLU A 111 -2.13 1.17 -8.47
N GLY A 112 -0.90 1.14 -7.95
CA GLY A 112 -0.11 2.33 -7.61
C GLY A 112 -0.30 2.88 -6.19
N PHE A 113 -1.02 2.17 -5.32
CA PHE A 113 -1.06 2.49 -3.89
C PHE A 113 0.16 1.92 -3.16
N TYR A 114 0.42 2.37 -1.94
CA TYR A 114 1.46 1.80 -1.10
C TYR A 114 1.09 0.40 -0.60
N LEU A 115 2.08 -0.50 -0.60
CA LEU A 115 1.91 -1.89 -0.17
C LEU A 115 2.37 -2.07 1.29
N GLU A 116 1.50 -2.67 2.10
CA GLU A 116 1.80 -3.04 3.48
C GLU A 116 2.75 -4.23 3.58
N ALA A 117 3.41 -4.39 4.74
CA ALA A 117 4.31 -5.50 5.00
C ALA A 117 3.58 -6.85 5.01
N HIS A 118 2.38 -6.90 5.60
CA HIS A 118 1.55 -8.09 5.62
C HIS A 118 0.09 -7.75 5.97
N MET A 119 -0.84 -8.14 5.09
CA MET A 119 -2.29 -7.80 5.17
C MET A 119 -2.98 -7.98 6.54
N LYS A 120 -2.56 -8.97 7.34
CA LYS A 120 -3.14 -9.26 8.67
C LYS A 120 -2.24 -8.91 9.85
N LEU A 121 -0.97 -9.31 9.80
CA LEU A 121 -0.05 -9.20 10.93
C LEU A 121 0.58 -7.81 11.07
N ARG A 122 0.78 -7.11 9.94
CA ARG A 122 1.45 -5.80 9.89
C ARG A 122 0.75 -4.90 8.85
N PRO A 123 -0.54 -4.59 9.02
CA PRO A 123 -1.36 -3.92 8.01
C PRO A 123 -1.05 -2.42 7.86
N VAL A 124 -0.26 -1.85 8.76
CA VAL A 124 0.14 -0.43 8.76
C VAL A 124 1.64 -0.23 8.73
N ASP A 125 2.41 -1.31 8.67
CA ASP A 125 3.86 -1.25 8.56
C ASP A 125 4.24 -1.40 7.09
N PHE A 126 5.37 -0.81 6.70
CA PHE A 126 6.06 -1.19 5.47
C PHE A 126 7.03 -2.35 5.73
N SER A 127 7.49 -3.00 4.65
CA SER A 127 8.58 -3.98 4.72
C SER A 127 9.89 -3.35 5.21
N SER A 128 10.07 -2.05 4.96
CA SER A 128 11.12 -1.22 5.54
C SER A 128 10.76 -0.84 6.98
N ASP A 129 11.57 -1.30 7.95
CA ASP A 129 11.33 -1.04 9.36
C ASP A 129 11.42 0.45 9.73
N GLY A 130 10.60 0.85 10.70
CA GLY A 130 10.49 2.23 11.17
C GLY A 130 9.65 3.14 10.27
N ILE A 131 9.11 2.62 9.17
CA ILE A 131 8.20 3.35 8.27
C ILE A 131 6.80 2.73 8.37
N TYR A 132 5.81 3.59 8.53
CA TYR A 132 4.40 3.21 8.72
C TYR A 132 3.50 3.96 7.73
N MET A 133 2.30 3.43 7.56
CA MET A 133 1.33 3.88 6.56
C MET A 133 -0.02 4.18 7.20
N ALA A 134 -0.62 5.30 6.80
CA ALA A 134 -1.96 5.69 7.21
C ALA A 134 -2.75 6.34 6.06
N GLY A 135 -4.05 6.12 6.07
CA GLY A 135 -5.02 6.76 5.17
C GLY A 135 -5.13 6.13 3.79
N ILE A 136 -5.65 6.92 2.85
CA ILE A 136 -6.04 6.42 1.53
C ILE A 136 -4.86 6.17 0.58
N ALA A 137 -3.65 6.58 0.97
CA ALA A 137 -2.42 6.23 0.24
C ALA A 137 -2.16 4.71 0.21
N HIS A 138 -2.75 3.97 1.16
CA HIS A 138 -2.72 2.50 1.20
C HIS A 138 -3.74 1.86 0.24
N TYR A 139 -4.98 2.36 0.20
CA TYR A 139 -6.07 1.94 -0.70
C TYR A 139 -7.34 2.76 -0.40
N PRO A 140 -8.35 2.79 -1.29
CA PRO A 140 -9.61 3.50 -1.05
C PRO A 140 -10.36 2.97 0.18
N LYS A 141 -10.53 3.81 1.19
CA LYS A 141 -11.17 3.47 2.48
C LYS A 141 -12.00 4.62 3.02
N LEU A 142 -12.82 4.33 4.03
CA LEU A 142 -13.64 5.30 4.73
C LEU A 142 -12.84 6.12 5.73
N ILE A 143 -13.45 7.17 6.25
CA ILE A 143 -12.80 8.11 7.18
C ILE A 143 -12.53 7.47 8.55
N ASP A 144 -13.45 6.66 9.05
CA ASP A 144 -13.33 5.90 10.30
C ASP A 144 -12.22 4.84 10.19
N GLU A 145 -12.13 4.16 9.05
CA GLU A 145 -11.02 3.24 8.75
C GLU A 145 -9.70 4.00 8.67
N THR A 146 -9.68 5.18 8.06
CA THR A 146 -8.48 6.05 8.00
C THR A 146 -8.02 6.49 9.39
N ILE A 147 -8.94 6.90 10.25
CA ILE A 147 -8.63 7.29 11.64
C ILE A 147 -8.09 6.09 12.41
N SER A 148 -8.74 4.93 12.29
CA SER A 148 -8.30 3.69 12.94
C SER A 148 -6.91 3.28 12.47
N GLN A 149 -6.63 3.40 11.17
CA GLN A 149 -5.31 3.12 10.59
C GLN A 149 -4.25 4.11 11.10
N ALA A 150 -4.58 5.40 11.20
CA ALA A 150 -3.67 6.41 11.75
C ALA A 150 -3.32 6.14 13.21
N GLN A 151 -4.31 5.78 14.04
CA GLN A 151 -4.09 5.36 15.43
C GLN A 151 -3.19 4.13 15.51
N ALA A 152 -3.41 3.14 14.65
CA ALA A 152 -2.57 1.95 14.58
C ALA A 152 -1.12 2.30 14.18
N ALA A 153 -0.92 3.15 13.17
CA ALA A 153 0.41 3.61 12.75
C ALA A 153 1.14 4.33 13.89
N VAL A 154 0.46 5.23 14.61
CA VAL A 154 1.01 5.90 15.81
C VAL A 154 1.38 4.89 16.87
N ALA A 155 0.50 3.94 17.19
CA ALA A 155 0.79 2.91 18.19
C ALA A 155 2.03 2.09 17.82
N ARG A 156 2.17 1.69 16.55
CA ARG A 156 3.35 0.96 16.04
C ARG A 156 4.62 1.80 16.15
N ALA A 157 4.58 3.08 15.77
CA ALA A 157 5.72 3.98 15.93
C ALA A 157 6.11 4.15 17.41
N CYS A 158 5.15 4.34 18.30
CA CYS A 158 5.39 4.43 19.75
C CYS A 158 6.04 3.16 20.33
N THR A 159 5.73 1.96 19.81
CA THR A 159 6.40 0.73 20.30
C THR A 159 7.91 0.71 20.03
N LEU A 160 8.36 1.41 18.98
CA LEU A 160 9.78 1.58 18.68
C LEU A 160 10.36 2.72 19.52
N LEU A 161 9.68 3.87 19.57
CA LEU A 161 10.15 5.07 20.25
C LEU A 161 10.17 4.95 21.78
N ALA A 162 9.38 4.04 22.36
CA ALA A 162 9.34 3.82 23.80
C ALA A 162 10.53 2.98 24.32
N LYS A 163 11.41 2.49 23.43
CA LYS A 163 12.59 1.72 23.81
C LYS A 163 13.81 2.63 23.80
N ASP A 164 14.66 2.49 24.82
CA ASP A 164 15.96 3.19 24.87
C ASP A 164 16.93 2.67 23.80
N GLU A 165 16.82 1.38 23.47
CA GLU A 165 17.66 0.69 22.51
C GLU A 165 16.83 -0.20 21.59
N ILE A 166 17.32 -0.40 20.37
CA ILE A 166 16.69 -1.26 19.37
C ILE A 166 17.66 -2.35 18.94
N GLU A 167 17.16 -3.58 18.84
CA GLU A 167 17.93 -4.67 18.27
C GLU A 167 18.00 -4.51 16.75
N VAL A 168 19.20 -4.48 16.22
CA VAL A 168 19.45 -4.56 14.77
C VAL A 168 19.61 -6.02 14.36
N GLY A 169 19.19 -6.35 13.14
CA GLY A 169 19.28 -7.72 12.64
C GLY A 169 20.72 -8.26 12.66
N GLY A 170 20.90 -9.52 13.08
CA GLY A 170 22.22 -10.14 13.22
C GLY A 170 22.94 -10.49 11.91
N VAL A 171 22.30 -10.28 10.75
CA VAL A 171 22.88 -10.50 9.43
C VAL A 171 23.72 -9.28 9.06
N VAL A 172 24.92 -9.17 9.62
CA VAL A 172 25.85 -8.05 9.41
C VAL A 172 27.16 -8.54 8.83
N ALA A 173 27.83 -7.69 8.04
CA ALA A 173 29.15 -8.00 7.52
C ALA A 173 30.22 -7.70 8.58
N ARG A 174 31.14 -8.64 8.80
CA ARG A 174 32.27 -8.50 9.72
C ARG A 174 33.58 -8.66 8.96
N VAL A 175 34.54 -7.80 9.24
CA VAL A 175 35.88 -7.82 8.64
C VAL A 175 36.84 -8.53 9.59
N ASP A 176 37.69 -9.39 9.03
CA ASP A 176 38.89 -9.93 9.67
C ASP A 176 40.06 -8.93 9.46
N PRO A 177 40.56 -8.28 10.52
CA PRO A 177 41.64 -7.30 10.41
C PRO A 177 42.94 -7.89 9.85
N GLU A 178 43.28 -9.13 10.20
CA GLU A 178 44.55 -9.75 9.82
C GLU A 178 44.59 -10.11 8.33
N ALA A 179 43.43 -10.43 7.75
CA ALA A 179 43.29 -10.71 6.34
C ALA A 179 43.02 -9.45 5.49
N CYS A 180 42.70 -8.30 6.09
CA CYS A 180 42.29 -7.12 5.34
C CYS A 180 43.48 -6.39 4.70
N ALA A 181 43.46 -6.21 3.39
CA ALA A 181 44.48 -5.46 2.65
C ALA A 181 44.13 -3.97 2.40
N ALA A 182 43.10 -3.44 3.08
CA ALA A 182 42.63 -2.05 2.93
C ALA A 182 42.42 -1.54 1.47
N CYS A 183 42.04 -2.43 0.54
CA CYS A 183 41.93 -2.10 -0.90
C CYS A 183 40.75 -1.19 -1.30
N LEU A 184 39.92 -0.76 -0.34
CA LEU A 184 38.77 0.13 -0.49
C LEU A 184 37.61 -0.39 -1.36
N ILE A 185 37.65 -1.63 -1.86
CA ILE A 185 36.57 -2.19 -2.68
C ILE A 185 35.24 -2.23 -1.90
N CYS A 186 35.27 -2.69 -0.65
CA CYS A 186 34.08 -2.74 0.21
C CYS A 186 33.45 -1.36 0.45
N VAL A 187 34.27 -0.31 0.59
CA VAL A 187 33.83 1.07 0.79
C VAL A 187 33.03 1.56 -0.42
N ARG A 188 33.53 1.28 -1.63
CA ARG A 188 32.86 1.66 -2.89
C ARG A 188 31.63 0.81 -3.20
N ALA A 189 31.66 -0.47 -2.84
CA ALA A 189 30.59 -1.42 -3.16
C ALA A 189 29.35 -1.28 -2.26
N CYS A 190 29.47 -0.65 -1.08
CA CYS A 190 28.35 -0.53 -0.15
C CYS A 190 27.37 0.58 -0.57
N PRO A 191 26.12 0.26 -0.93
CA PRO A 191 25.13 1.27 -1.30
C PRO A 191 24.66 2.14 -0.13
N TYR A 192 25.08 1.79 1.09
CA TYR A 192 24.74 2.50 2.34
C TYR A 192 25.94 3.24 2.94
N GLN A 193 27.11 3.20 2.29
CA GLN A 193 28.33 3.89 2.73
C GLN A 193 28.71 3.60 4.19
N VAL A 194 28.62 2.32 4.58
CA VAL A 194 28.91 1.85 5.95
C VAL A 194 30.39 1.55 6.17
N PRO A 195 31.09 0.84 5.26
CA PRO A 195 32.49 0.49 5.49
C PRO A 195 33.38 1.72 5.42
N TYR A 196 34.36 1.81 6.32
CA TYR A 196 35.41 2.83 6.31
C TYR A 196 36.74 2.23 6.76
N ILE A 197 37.86 2.87 6.45
CA ILE A 197 39.18 2.43 6.93
C ILE A 197 39.48 3.12 8.26
N CYS A 198 39.79 2.34 9.29
CA CYS A 198 40.20 2.87 10.60
C CYS A 198 41.69 3.23 10.61
N GLU A 199 42.15 3.84 11.71
CA GLU A 199 43.54 4.26 11.91
C GLU A 199 44.52 3.08 11.91
N ASP A 200 44.07 1.90 12.36
CA ASP A 200 44.86 0.66 12.38
C ASP A 200 45.06 0.02 10.99
N GLY A 201 44.55 0.65 9.93
CA GLY A 201 44.84 0.24 8.55
C GLY A 201 43.99 -0.91 8.01
N TYR A 202 42.82 -1.18 8.58
CA TYR A 202 41.86 -2.17 8.06
C TYR A 202 40.44 -1.59 7.93
N SER A 203 39.57 -2.30 7.23
CA SER A 203 38.17 -1.88 7.03
C SER A 203 37.30 -2.24 8.23
N VAL A 204 36.52 -1.29 8.73
CA VAL A 204 35.50 -1.48 9.77
C VAL A 204 34.12 -1.32 9.17
N ILE A 205 33.21 -2.22 9.55
CA ILE A 205 31.79 -2.17 9.18
C ILE A 205 30.99 -2.08 10.46
N ASP A 206 30.37 -0.92 10.70
CA ASP A 206 29.51 -0.71 11.85
C ASP A 206 28.26 -1.64 11.77
N PRO A 207 28.10 -2.58 12.71
CA PRO A 207 26.95 -3.49 12.72
C PRO A 207 25.61 -2.78 12.77
N ALA A 208 25.51 -1.64 13.47
CA ALA A 208 24.26 -0.89 13.63
C ALA A 208 23.79 -0.23 12.32
N ARG A 209 24.74 0.07 11.41
CA ARG A 209 24.45 0.72 10.12
C ARG A 209 24.38 -0.28 8.97
N CYS A 210 24.93 -1.48 9.14
CA CYS A 210 24.96 -2.51 8.12
C CYS A 210 23.55 -3.06 7.82
N ARG A 211 23.14 -3.05 6.55
CA ARG A 211 21.83 -3.59 6.11
C ARG A 211 21.89 -5.06 5.64
N GLY A 212 23.02 -5.75 5.86
CA GLY A 212 23.12 -7.19 5.62
C GLY A 212 23.06 -7.67 4.16
N CYS A 213 23.19 -6.78 3.17
CA CYS A 213 23.04 -7.15 1.75
C CYS A 213 24.13 -8.08 1.20
N GLY A 214 25.30 -8.16 1.85
CA GLY A 214 26.38 -9.06 1.43
C GLY A 214 27.30 -8.57 0.30
N ASN A 215 27.02 -7.45 -0.35
CA ASN A 215 27.83 -6.95 -1.48
C ASN A 215 29.33 -6.86 -1.16
N CYS A 216 29.69 -6.28 -0.01
CA CYS A 216 31.08 -6.15 0.40
C CYS A 216 31.78 -7.50 0.65
N ALA A 217 31.05 -8.52 1.13
CA ALA A 217 31.58 -9.86 1.33
C ALA A 217 31.80 -10.58 -0.01
N ALA A 218 30.86 -10.44 -0.94
CA ALA A 218 30.96 -11.00 -2.28
C ALA A 218 32.16 -10.42 -3.04
N GLU A 219 32.31 -9.10 -3.01
CA GLU A 219 33.33 -8.32 -3.75
C GLU A 219 34.72 -8.33 -3.09
N CYS A 220 34.87 -8.82 -1.86
CA CYS A 220 36.16 -8.84 -1.19
C CYS A 220 37.09 -9.85 -1.88
N PRO A 221 38.19 -9.41 -2.54
CA PRO A 221 39.07 -10.33 -3.25
C PRO A 221 39.82 -11.27 -2.31
N GLN A 222 40.15 -10.77 -1.11
CA GLN A 222 40.88 -11.51 -0.09
C GLN A 222 39.96 -12.35 0.82
N LYS A 223 38.64 -12.28 0.61
CA LYS A 223 37.62 -12.95 1.45
C LYS A 223 37.73 -12.66 2.95
N ALA A 224 38.34 -11.53 3.29
CA ALA A 224 38.48 -11.00 4.65
C ALA A 224 37.14 -10.51 5.24
N ILE A 225 36.04 -10.50 4.48
CA ILE A 225 34.73 -10.02 4.92
C ILE A 225 33.75 -11.18 4.88
N GLN A 226 33.11 -11.47 6.01
CA GLN A 226 32.11 -12.52 6.14
C GLN A 226 30.75 -11.92 6.52
N LEU A 227 29.69 -12.31 5.81
CA LEU A 227 28.32 -11.97 6.18
C LEU A 227 27.82 -12.96 7.23
N GLN A 228 27.50 -12.49 8.44
CA GLN A 228 26.97 -13.37 9.48
C GLN A 228 25.66 -14.02 9.04
N HIS A 229 25.45 -15.28 9.44
CA HIS A 229 24.38 -16.19 8.97
C HIS A 229 24.42 -16.61 7.48
N TYR A 230 25.33 -16.05 6.69
CA TYR A 230 25.58 -16.41 5.29
C TYR A 230 27.08 -16.51 5.02
N ARG A 231 27.84 -17.06 5.97
CA ARG A 231 29.29 -17.24 5.82
C ARG A 231 29.58 -18.18 4.66
N ASP A 232 30.75 -18.03 4.06
CA ASP A 232 31.15 -18.84 2.91
C ASP A 232 31.03 -20.35 3.21
N GLU A 233 31.48 -20.78 4.38
CA GLU A 233 31.33 -22.17 4.85
C GLU A 233 29.87 -22.65 4.90
N GLN A 234 28.95 -21.78 5.36
CA GLN A 234 27.53 -22.10 5.45
C GLN A 234 26.90 -22.21 4.06
N LEU A 235 27.29 -21.33 3.14
CA LEU A 235 26.83 -21.36 1.74
C LEU A 235 27.37 -22.61 1.03
N PHE A 236 28.67 -22.89 1.15
CA PHE A 236 29.27 -24.09 0.58
C PHE A 236 28.67 -25.37 1.16
N ALA A 237 28.38 -25.42 2.46
CA ALA A 237 27.69 -26.56 3.06
C ALA A 237 26.29 -26.78 2.44
N LYS A 238 25.50 -25.72 2.25
CA LYS A 238 24.19 -25.80 1.58
C LYS A 238 24.34 -26.29 0.13
N THR A 239 25.31 -25.77 -0.61
CA THR A 239 25.55 -26.18 -2.01
C THR A 239 26.01 -27.64 -2.09
N ARG A 240 26.92 -28.08 -1.23
CA ARG A 240 27.39 -29.48 -1.18
C ARG A 240 26.25 -30.43 -0.83
N ALA A 241 25.41 -30.07 0.13
CA ALA A 241 24.24 -30.86 0.49
C ALA A 241 23.27 -31.02 -0.69
N LEU A 242 23.05 -29.95 -1.46
CA LEU A 242 22.19 -29.99 -2.65
C LEU A 242 22.80 -30.83 -3.79
N MET A 243 24.11 -30.69 -4.03
CA MET A 243 24.79 -31.34 -5.15
C MET A 243 25.23 -32.79 -4.84
N GLY A 244 25.09 -33.25 -3.59
CA GLY A 244 25.32 -34.64 -3.17
C GLY A 244 26.78 -35.11 -3.22
N ARG A 245 27.75 -34.27 -3.63
CA ARG A 245 29.18 -34.59 -3.73
C ARG A 245 30.04 -33.32 -3.64
N VAL A 246 31.05 -33.35 -2.77
CA VAL A 246 32.47 -33.29 -3.20
C VAL A 246 33.17 -34.41 -2.45
#